data_AF-A0A1E4ILG3-F1
#
_entry.id   AF-A0A1E4ILG3-F1
#
_cell.length_a   1.000
_cell.length_b   1.000
_cell.length_c   1.000
_cell.angle_alpha   90.00
_cell.angle_beta   90.00
_cell.angle_gamma   90.00
#
_symmetry.space_group_name_H-M   'P 1'
#
loop_
_entity.id
_entity.type
_entity.pdbx_description
1 polymer ?
#
loop_
_entity_poly.entity_id
_entity_poly.type
_entity_poly.pdbx_seq_one_letter_code
_entity_poly.pdbx_strand_id
1 'polypeptide(L)'
;MNPLLGWGLAAVAVVGGFLAYGWQGLVLALTMIVFWLLLQFGRALRAMRDAAARPLGTTDNALMLHARLRPGMRLLQILPLAGSLGQKVGDDPETFLWTDVGGDLVRVQLRGGRLVATALERAAAAAPGETARPT
;
A
#
# COMPACT_ATOMS: atom_id res chain seq x y z
N MET A 1 -5.34 18.13 -1.29
CA MET A 1 -6.20 19.09 -0.57
C MET A 1 -5.50 19.44 0.72
N ASN A 2 -5.07 20.69 0.88
CA ASN A 2 -4.08 21.08 1.89
C ASN A 2 -4.73 21.05 3.29
N PRO A 3 -4.28 20.19 4.23
CA PRO A 3 -4.91 20.03 5.55
C PRO A 3 -4.93 21.33 6.37
N LEU A 4 -3.99 22.23 6.09
CA LEU A 4 -3.88 23.56 6.67
C LEU A 4 -5.12 24.44 6.44
N LEU A 5 -5.79 24.29 5.29
CA LEU A 5 -7.00 25.03 4.95
C LEU A 5 -8.21 24.56 5.79
N GLY A 6 -8.24 23.28 6.15
CA GLY A 6 -9.24 22.71 7.05
C GLY A 6 -9.05 23.15 8.51
N TRP A 7 -7.81 23.24 8.97
CA TRP A 7 -7.50 23.75 10.31
C TRP A 7 -7.80 25.24 10.46
N GLY A 8 -7.56 26.04 9.42
CA GLY A 8 -7.89 27.47 9.41
C GLY A 8 -9.38 27.75 9.52
N LEU A 9 -10.22 27.01 8.78
CA LEU A 9 -11.67 27.19 8.81
C LEU A 9 -12.28 26.77 10.17
N ALA A 10 -11.76 25.68 10.76
CA ALA A 10 -12.17 25.21 12.07
C ALA A 10 -11.87 26.23 13.18
N ALA A 11 -10.69 26.86 13.14
CA ALA A 11 -10.31 27.89 14.11
C ALA A 11 -11.22 29.13 14.02
N VAL A 12 -11.55 29.60 12.82
CA VAL A 12 -12.44 30.75 12.61
C VAL A 12 -13.86 30.46 13.09
N ALA A 13 -14.35 29.24 12.89
CA ALA A 13 -15.69 28.84 13.33
C ALA A 13 -15.79 28.73 14.87
N VAL A 14 -14.72 28.27 15.55
CA VAL A 14 -14.66 28.22 17.02
C VAL A 14 -14.59 29.63 17.63
N VAL A 15 -13.75 30.51 17.07
CA VAL A 15 -13.62 31.90 17.56
C VAL A 15 -14.91 32.70 17.28
N GLY A 16 -15.50 32.55 16.09
CA GLY A 16 -16.76 33.18 15.73
C GLY A 16 -17.95 32.70 16.58
N GLY A 17 -18.02 31.40 16.90
CA GLY A 17 -19.06 30.85 17.77
C GLY A 17 -18.92 31.26 19.23
N PHE A 18 -17.69 31.42 19.73
CA PHE A 18 -17.40 31.87 21.09
C PHE A 18 -17.79 33.34 21.32
N LEU A 19 -17.52 34.22 20.34
CA LEU A 19 -17.87 35.65 20.41
C LEU A 19 -19.37 35.92 20.30
N ALA A 20 -20.14 35.05 19.65
CA ALA A 20 -21.55 35.31 19.35
C ALA A 20 -22.56 34.71 20.36
N TYR A 21 -22.24 33.60 21.04
CA TYR A 21 -23.27 32.76 21.71
C TYR A 21 -22.96 32.28 23.15
N GLY A 22 -21.85 32.70 23.76
CA GLY A 22 -21.53 32.34 25.15
C GLY A 22 -21.40 30.82 25.38
N TRP A 23 -22.08 30.27 26.40
CA TRP A 23 -22.00 28.84 26.77
C TRP A 23 -22.51 27.89 25.67
N GLN A 24 -23.44 28.35 24.83
CA GLN A 24 -23.95 27.56 23.69
C GLN A 24 -22.90 27.40 22.58
N GLY A 25 -22.03 28.39 22.40
CA GLY A 25 -20.91 28.33 21.46
C GLY A 25 -19.88 27.26 21.83
N LEU A 26 -19.68 26.99 23.13
CA LEU A 26 -18.78 25.93 23.59
C LEU A 26 -19.34 24.54 23.28
N VAL A 27 -20.63 24.32 23.48
CA VAL A 27 -21.30 23.05 23.11
C VAL A 27 -21.24 22.83 21.59
N LEU A 28 -21.46 23.90 20.80
CA LEU A 28 -21.35 23.85 19.35
C LEU A 28 -19.92 23.54 18.89
N ALA A 29 -18.92 24.22 19.46
CA ALA A 29 -17.51 24.00 19.17
C ALA A 29 -17.08 22.57 19.54
N LEU A 30 -17.48 22.07 20.70
CA LEU A 30 -17.20 20.69 21.12
C LEU A 30 -17.80 19.68 20.14
N THR A 31 -19.06 19.87 19.74
CA THR A 31 -19.75 19.00 18.79
C THR A 31 -19.06 19.02 17.43
N MET A 32 -18.63 20.20 16.97
CA MET A 32 -17.91 20.35 15.71
C MET A 32 -16.51 19.74 15.74
N ILE A 33 -15.78 19.90 16.85
CA ILE A 33 -14.47 19.25 17.06
C ILE A 33 -14.63 17.73 17.07
N VAL A 34 -15.58 17.19 17.82
CA VAL A 34 -15.84 15.75 17.87
C VAL A 34 -16.23 15.23 16.49
N PHE A 35 -17.19 15.88 15.83
CA PHE A 35 -17.60 15.54 14.46
C PHE A 35 -16.42 15.55 13.48
N TRP A 36 -15.57 16.58 13.56
CA TRP A 36 -14.36 16.68 12.75
C TRP A 36 -13.35 15.56 13.07
N LEU A 37 -13.17 15.23 14.35
CA LEU A 37 -12.30 14.13 14.79
C LEU A 37 -12.80 12.78 14.24
N LEU A 38 -14.11 12.53 14.26
CA LEU A 38 -14.70 11.32 13.68
C LEU A 38 -14.45 11.22 12.16
N LEU A 39 -14.60 12.33 11.42
CA LEU A 39 -14.27 12.36 9.99
C LEU A 39 -12.78 12.08 9.74
N GLN A 40 -11.91 12.69 10.55
CA GLN A 40 -10.47 12.45 10.49
C GLN A 40 -10.11 10.99 10.80
N PHE A 41 -10.78 10.39 11.78
CA PHE A 41 -10.64 8.98 12.13
C PHE A 41 -11.09 8.05 10.99
N GLY A 42 -12.20 8.38 10.33
CA GLY A 42 -12.67 7.64 9.16
C GLY A 42 -11.67 7.64 8.00
N ARG A 43 -10.91 8.73 7.84
CA ARG A 43 -9.84 8.85 6.84
C ARG A 43 -8.63 7.98 7.19
N ALA A 44 -8.26 7.93 8.47
CA ALA A 44 -7.21 7.05 8.98
C ALA A 44 -7.57 5.56 8.83
N LEU A 45 -8.80 5.19 9.19
CA LEU A 45 -9.30 3.81 9.02
C LEU A 45 -9.35 3.38 7.55
N ARG A 46 -9.67 4.31 6.64
CA ARG A 46 -9.68 4.01 5.19
C ARG A 46 -8.27 3.77 4.67
N ALA A 47 -7.30 4.59 5.07
CA ALA A 47 -5.88 4.39 4.73
C ALA A 47 -5.33 3.07 5.31
N MET A 48 -5.70 2.70 6.53
CA MET A 48 -5.32 1.41 7.11
C MET A 48 -6.00 0.23 6.39
N ARG A 49 -7.28 0.35 6.02
CA ARG A 49 -7.99 -0.67 5.21
C ARG A 49 -7.35 -0.83 3.84
N ASP A 50 -6.95 0.25 3.20
CA ASP A 50 -6.24 0.20 1.91
C ASP A 50 -4.86 -0.44 2.06
N ALA A 51 -4.14 -0.15 3.15
CA ALA A 51 -2.86 -0.78 3.45
C ALA A 51 -2.99 -2.27 3.78
N ALA A 52 -4.05 -2.67 4.48
CA ALA A 52 -4.37 -4.06 4.79
C ALA A 52 -4.93 -4.83 3.57
N ALA A 53 -5.57 -4.12 2.65
CA ALA A 53 -6.10 -4.67 1.40
C ALA A 53 -5.03 -4.77 0.30
N ARG A 54 -3.80 -4.24 0.51
CA ARG A 54 -2.69 -4.49 -0.41
C ARG A 54 -2.27 -5.95 -0.24
N PRO A 55 -2.45 -6.80 -1.27
CA PRO A 55 -2.03 -8.18 -1.20
C PRO A 55 -0.51 -8.22 -0.98
N LEU A 56 -0.09 -8.99 0.03
CA LEU A 56 1.32 -9.28 0.24
C LEU A 56 1.88 -9.91 -1.03
N GLY A 57 3.05 -9.45 -1.47
CA GLY A 57 3.70 -9.97 -2.66
C GLY A 57 3.12 -9.52 -3.99
N THR A 58 2.45 -8.36 -4.10
CA THR A 58 2.10 -7.81 -5.43
C THR A 58 2.99 -6.66 -5.87
N THR A 59 3.38 -6.64 -7.14
CA THR A 59 4.15 -5.55 -7.78
C THR A 59 3.40 -5.00 -8.97
N ASP A 60 3.61 -3.73 -9.32
CA ASP A 60 2.95 -3.11 -10.48
C ASP A 60 3.32 -3.80 -11.80
N ASN A 61 4.59 -4.22 -11.95
CA ASN A 61 5.07 -4.95 -13.11
C ASN A 61 6.28 -5.81 -12.73
N ALA A 62 6.18 -7.12 -12.95
CA ALA A 62 7.21 -8.09 -12.57
C ALA A 62 8.50 -7.90 -13.38
N LEU A 63 8.38 -7.67 -14.70
CA LEU A 63 9.52 -7.45 -15.58
C LEU A 63 10.31 -6.19 -15.19
N MET A 64 9.60 -5.10 -14.90
CA MET A 64 10.25 -3.83 -14.51
C MET A 64 10.95 -3.97 -13.15
N LEU A 65 10.34 -4.68 -12.20
CA LEU A 65 10.99 -4.98 -10.94
C LEU A 65 12.25 -5.81 -11.18
N HIS A 66 12.15 -6.91 -11.92
CA HIS A 66 13.28 -7.78 -12.26
C HIS A 66 14.43 -7.02 -12.92
N ALA A 67 14.13 -6.13 -13.88
CA ALA A 67 15.13 -5.33 -14.58
C ALA A 67 15.87 -4.31 -13.68
N ARG A 68 15.23 -3.86 -12.59
CA ARG A 68 15.82 -2.90 -11.64
C ARG A 68 16.63 -3.57 -10.53
N LEU A 69 16.45 -4.87 -10.33
CA LEU A 69 17.19 -5.64 -9.32
C LEU A 69 18.65 -5.82 -9.73
N ARG A 70 19.55 -5.62 -8.78
CA ARG A 70 20.98 -5.85 -8.96
C ARG A 70 21.53 -6.75 -7.84
N PRO A 71 22.47 -7.66 -8.16
CA PRO A 71 23.14 -8.45 -7.13
C PRO A 71 23.71 -7.57 -6.01
N GLY A 72 23.59 -8.03 -4.78
CA GLY A 72 24.08 -7.33 -3.59
C GLY A 72 23.16 -6.27 -2.98
N MET A 73 22.04 -5.93 -3.64
CA MET A 73 21.01 -5.06 -3.06
C MET A 73 20.45 -5.63 -1.76
N ARG A 74 20.12 -4.76 -0.80
CA ARG A 74 19.46 -5.18 0.44
C ARG A 74 17.95 -5.21 0.27
N LEU A 75 17.24 -6.02 1.06
CA LEU A 75 15.77 -6.06 1.06
C LEU A 75 15.14 -4.65 1.22
N LEU A 76 15.70 -3.82 2.10
CA LEU A 76 15.25 -2.42 2.30
C LEU A 76 15.41 -1.52 1.06
N GLN A 77 16.30 -1.85 0.12
CA GLN A 77 16.44 -1.14 -1.16
C GLN A 77 15.47 -1.67 -2.21
N ILE A 78 15.01 -2.92 -2.06
CA ILE A 78 14.10 -3.60 -2.99
C ILE A 78 12.65 -3.22 -2.71
N LEU A 79 12.26 -3.09 -1.44
CA LEU A 79 10.89 -2.72 -1.03
C LEU A 79 10.33 -1.48 -1.75
N PRO A 80 11.03 -0.33 -1.81
CA PRO A 80 10.51 0.84 -2.51
C PRO A 80 10.44 0.65 -4.04
N LEU A 81 11.22 -0.28 -4.62
CA LEU A 81 11.14 -0.63 -6.04
C LEU A 81 9.93 -1.53 -6.34
N ALA A 82 9.57 -2.42 -5.42
CA ALA A 82 8.47 -3.36 -5.56
C ALA A 82 7.11 -2.79 -5.13
N GLY A 83 7.09 -1.75 -4.30
CA GLY A 83 5.87 -1.10 -3.82
C GLY A 83 5.09 -1.88 -2.74
N SER A 84 5.55 -3.09 -2.40
CA SER A 84 4.94 -3.96 -1.40
C SER A 84 5.97 -4.82 -0.66
N LEU A 85 5.57 -5.36 0.49
CA LEU A 85 6.29 -6.44 1.15
C LEU A 85 6.14 -7.71 0.31
N GLY A 86 7.26 -8.32 -0.08
CA GLY A 86 7.26 -9.58 -0.82
C GLY A 86 6.68 -10.73 0.00
N GLN A 87 6.07 -11.70 -0.67
CA GLN A 87 5.61 -12.92 -0.02
C GLN A 87 6.81 -13.83 0.25
N LYS A 88 7.10 -14.09 1.53
CA LYS A 88 8.18 -15.01 1.91
C LYS A 88 7.76 -16.46 1.64
N VAL A 89 8.59 -17.20 0.91
CA VAL A 89 8.34 -18.60 0.52
C VAL A 89 9.47 -19.56 0.88
N GLY A 90 10.57 -19.06 1.44
CA GLY A 90 11.67 -19.88 1.92
C GLY A 90 12.60 -19.09 2.83
N ASP A 91 13.33 -19.80 3.69
CA ASP A 91 14.21 -19.24 4.71
C ASP A 91 15.71 -19.37 4.38
N ASP A 92 16.13 -20.42 3.66
CA ASP A 92 17.52 -20.59 3.24
C ASP A 92 17.65 -21.12 1.79
N PRO A 93 18.03 -20.27 0.81
CA PRO A 93 18.18 -18.83 0.94
C PRO A 93 16.82 -18.14 1.19
N GLU A 94 16.84 -16.99 1.87
CA GLU A 94 15.62 -16.25 2.19
C GLU A 94 14.95 -15.79 0.89
N THR A 95 13.82 -16.39 0.54
CA THR A 95 13.20 -16.26 -0.78
C THR A 95 11.90 -15.50 -0.68
N PHE A 96 11.79 -14.43 -1.47
CA PHE A 96 10.60 -13.58 -1.57
C PHE A 96 10.04 -13.62 -2.99
N LEU A 97 8.71 -13.58 -3.09
CA LEU A 97 7.97 -13.54 -4.34
C LEU A 97 7.19 -12.23 -4.47
N TRP A 98 7.17 -11.72 -5.69
CA TRP A 98 6.23 -10.70 -6.13
C TRP A 98 5.53 -11.15 -7.41
N THR A 99 4.21 -11.02 -7.44
CA THR A 99 3.36 -11.32 -8.59
C THR A 99 2.80 -10.01 -9.14
N ASP A 100 2.77 -9.85 -10.46
CA ASP A 100 2.04 -8.73 -11.06
C ASP A 100 0.61 -9.10 -11.46
N VAL A 101 -0.14 -8.11 -11.94
CA VAL A 101 -1.55 -8.30 -12.36
C VAL A 101 -1.66 -9.23 -13.59
N GLY A 102 -0.60 -9.34 -14.39
CA GLY A 102 -0.51 -10.26 -15.53
C GLY A 102 -0.21 -11.71 -15.13
N GLY A 103 0.07 -11.97 -13.86
CA GLY A 103 0.45 -13.29 -13.34
C GLY A 103 1.94 -13.59 -13.47
N ASP A 104 2.76 -12.63 -13.94
CA ASP A 104 4.21 -12.80 -13.98
C ASP A 104 4.77 -12.69 -12.56
N LEU A 105 5.76 -13.52 -12.26
CA LEU A 105 6.32 -13.76 -10.94
C LEU A 105 7.80 -13.38 -10.92
N VAL A 106 8.21 -12.56 -9.96
CA VAL A 106 9.62 -12.29 -9.65
C VAL A 106 9.99 -13.01 -8.37
N ARG A 107 10.96 -13.92 -8.48
CA ARG A 107 11.60 -14.58 -7.35
C ARG A 107 12.90 -13.90 -7.00
N VAL A 108 13.05 -13.53 -5.74
CA VAL A 108 14.21 -12.83 -5.20
C VAL A 108 14.76 -13.66 -4.05
N GLN A 109 16.01 -14.11 -4.18
CA GLN A 109 16.70 -14.90 -3.16
C GLN A 109 17.74 -14.03 -2.47
N LEU A 110 17.72 -14.01 -1.14
CA LEU A 110 18.67 -13.28 -0.32
C LEU A 110 19.48 -14.23 0.57
N ARG A 111 20.77 -13.91 0.76
CA ARG A 111 21.61 -14.49 1.81
C ARG A 111 22.21 -13.38 2.65
N GLY A 112 22.09 -13.48 3.97
CA GLY A 112 22.51 -12.42 4.88
C GLY A 112 21.87 -11.07 4.57
N GLY A 113 20.59 -11.07 4.13
CA GLY A 113 19.84 -9.87 3.76
C GLY A 113 20.27 -9.19 2.46
N ARG A 114 21.09 -9.84 1.62
CA ARG A 114 21.55 -9.33 0.32
C ARG A 114 21.08 -10.21 -0.82
N LEU A 115 20.69 -9.58 -1.91
CA LEU A 115 20.26 -10.24 -3.13
C LEU A 115 21.38 -11.08 -3.73
N VAL A 116 21.16 -12.39 -3.81
CA VAL A 116 22.10 -13.34 -4.44
C VAL A 116 21.62 -13.80 -5.81
N ALA A 117 20.31 -13.99 -5.98
CA ALA A 117 19.74 -14.45 -7.23
C ALA A 117 18.35 -13.88 -7.45
N THR A 118 18.02 -13.69 -8.73
CA THR A 118 16.71 -13.23 -9.18
C THR A 118 16.27 -14.08 -10.35
N ALA A 119 15.01 -14.51 -10.36
CA ALA A 119 14.39 -15.19 -11.49
C ALA A 119 13.07 -14.51 -11.83
N LEU A 120 12.79 -14.40 -13.13
CA LEU A 120 11.48 -13.97 -13.64
C LEU A 120 10.79 -15.19 -14.23
N GLU A 121 9.68 -15.60 -13.63
CA GLU A 121 8.81 -16.64 -14.11
C GLU A 121 7.63 -15.96 -14.79
N ARG A 122 7.57 -16.00 -16.12
CA ARG A 122 6.44 -15.44 -16.87
C ARG A 122 5.23 -16.35 -16.69
N ALA A 123 4.04 -15.79 -16.51
CA ALA A 123 2.80 -16.53 -16.60
C ALA A 123 2.81 -17.32 -17.91
N ALA A 124 2.70 -18.64 -17.82
CA ALA A 124 2.47 -19.44 -19.01
C ALA A 124 1.21 -18.87 -19.65
N ALA A 125 1.35 -18.32 -20.86
CA ALA A 125 0.22 -17.81 -21.62
C ALA A 125 -0.86 -18.88 -21.55
N ALA A 126 -1.99 -18.56 -20.90
CA ALA A 126 -3.12 -19.46 -20.83
C ALA A 126 -3.41 -19.90 -22.26
N ALA A 127 -3.06 -21.15 -22.58
CA ALA A 127 -3.31 -21.72 -23.89
C ALA A 127 -4.83 -21.63 -24.11
N PRO A 128 -5.31 -20.87 -25.10
CA PRO A 128 -6.73 -20.83 -25.40
C PRO A 128 -7.12 -22.19 -25.99
N GLY A 129 -7.83 -23.00 -25.21
CA GLY A 129 -8.71 -24.07 -25.68
C GLY A 129 -8.07 -25.24 -26.44
N GLU A 130 -7.55 -26.23 -25.71
CA GLU A 130 -7.68 -27.63 -26.15
C GLU A 130 -9.07 -28.11 -25.73
N THR A 131 -10.11 -27.61 -26.42
CA THR A 131 -11.42 -28.27 -26.41
C THR A 131 -11.24 -29.65 -27.00
N ALA A 132 -11.40 -30.64 -26.13
CA ALA A 132 -11.60 -32.06 -26.41
C ALA A 132 -12.03 -32.36 -27.86
N ARG A 133 -11.22 -33.14 -28.57
CA ARG A 133 -11.66 -33.92 -29.72
C ARG A 133 -12.16 -35.28 -29.19
N PRO A 134 -13.47 -35.51 -29.02
CA PRO A 134 -13.97 -36.87 -28.95
C PRO A 134 -13.88 -37.49 -30.36
N THR A 135 -13.32 -38.68 -30.39
CA THR A 135 -13.24 -39.62 -31.53
C THR A 135 -14.62 -40.01 -32.06
#